data_AF-A0A4U7E2M4-F1
#
_entry.id   AF-A0A4U7E2M4-F1
#
_cell.length_a   1.000
_cell.length_b   1.000
_cell.length_c   1.000
_cell.angle_alpha   90.00
_cell.angle_beta   90.00
_cell.angle_gamma   90.00
#
_symmetry.space_group_name_H-M   'P 1'
#
loop_
_entity.id
_entity.type
_entity.pdbx_description
1 polymer ?
#
loop_
_entity_poly.entity_id
_entity_poly.type
_entity_poly.pdbx_seq_one_letter_code
_entity_poly.pdbx_strand_id
1 'polypeptide(L)'
;MTTAKRRVLATLTECSIELPDDGVTLEKIRHRGTHFRIDEGEFLAFRLERHPTMYLSDSQLGGRYRSPARFHVVTDYRLDLDDETWCVTEHEATFDFDPHLVIEAELDALGRKHAIEEQIETVKTADDPEDAFDNAFDSWIDHWDDKFAEVRGRPVPDDQREEIIRLLVNELRSRAGLG
;
A
#
# COMPACT_ATOMS: atom_id res chain seq x y z
N MET A 1 6.26 -28.68 -1.60
CA MET A 1 6.86 -27.83 -2.65
C MET A 1 6.83 -28.58 -3.97
N THR A 2 6.15 -28.04 -4.99
CA THR A 2 5.98 -28.69 -6.31
C THR A 2 7.31 -28.84 -7.05
N THR A 3 7.39 -29.79 -7.98
CA THR A 3 8.59 -30.03 -8.80
C THR A 3 8.96 -28.80 -9.64
N ALA A 4 7.97 -28.13 -10.23
CA ALA A 4 8.20 -26.90 -11.02
C ALA A 4 8.81 -25.77 -10.17
N LYS A 5 8.27 -25.51 -8.97
CA LYS A 5 8.81 -24.50 -8.05
C LYS A 5 10.27 -24.77 -7.68
N ARG A 6 10.61 -26.04 -7.40
CA ARG A 6 11.99 -26.43 -7.09
C ARG A 6 12.94 -26.15 -8.25
N ARG A 7 12.53 -26.52 -9.47
CA ARG A 7 13.35 -26.36 -10.67
C ARG A 7 13.55 -24.88 -11.02
N VAL A 8 12.49 -24.07 -10.98
CA VAL A 8 12.61 -22.62 -11.18
C VAL A 8 13.58 -21.99 -10.16
N LEU A 9 13.43 -22.29 -8.87
CA LEU A 9 14.33 -21.73 -7.84
C LEU A 9 15.78 -22.21 -7.99
N ALA A 10 15.98 -23.47 -8.41
CA ALA A 10 17.31 -24.02 -8.68
C ALA A 10 17.94 -23.30 -9.87
N THR A 11 17.25 -23.19 -11.02
CA THR A 11 17.74 -22.47 -12.20
C THR A 11 18.12 -21.03 -11.87
N LEU A 12 17.24 -20.28 -11.20
CA LEU A 12 17.54 -18.89 -10.82
C LEU A 12 18.77 -18.77 -9.91
N THR A 13 19.02 -19.76 -9.05
CA THR A 13 20.15 -19.73 -8.10
C THR A 13 21.45 -20.24 -8.74
N GLU A 14 21.40 -21.37 -9.44
CA GLU A 14 22.56 -22.05 -10.04
C GLU A 14 23.11 -21.26 -11.23
N CYS A 15 22.23 -20.69 -12.05
CA CYS A 15 22.61 -19.85 -13.19
C CYS A 15 22.88 -18.39 -12.78
N SER A 16 22.66 -18.02 -11.51
CA SER A 16 22.87 -16.64 -11.00
C SER A 16 22.14 -15.57 -11.82
N ILE A 17 20.91 -15.88 -12.24
CA ILE A 17 20.09 -14.99 -13.07
C ILE A 17 19.74 -13.71 -12.29
N GLU A 18 20.00 -12.56 -12.90
CA GLU A 18 19.58 -11.26 -12.37
C GLU A 18 18.06 -11.15 -12.39
N LEU A 19 17.48 -10.73 -11.25
CA LEU A 19 16.04 -10.53 -11.12
C LEU A 19 15.64 -9.12 -11.57
N PRO A 20 14.38 -8.90 -12.01
CA PRO A 20 13.90 -7.57 -12.34
C PRO A 20 14.09 -6.56 -11.20
N ASP A 21 14.43 -5.31 -11.54
CA ASP A 21 14.58 -4.19 -10.60
C ASP A 21 13.22 -3.61 -10.17
N ASP A 22 12.37 -4.48 -9.63
CA ASP A 22 11.02 -4.13 -9.15
C ASP A 22 10.80 -4.56 -7.69
N GLY A 23 11.91 -4.92 -7.02
CA GLY A 23 11.95 -5.40 -5.65
C GLY A 23 11.60 -6.87 -5.47
N VAL A 24 11.42 -7.66 -6.54
CA VAL A 24 11.31 -9.11 -6.43
C VAL A 24 12.63 -9.73 -5.95
N THR A 25 12.55 -10.73 -5.07
CA THR A 25 13.73 -11.43 -4.53
C THR A 25 13.50 -12.93 -4.54
N LEU A 26 14.58 -13.72 -4.53
CA LEU A 26 14.48 -15.18 -4.42
C LEU A 26 13.67 -15.63 -3.20
N GLU A 27 13.78 -14.90 -2.08
CA GLU A 27 12.98 -15.15 -0.88
C GLU A 27 11.49 -14.89 -1.16
N LYS A 28 11.13 -13.77 -1.77
CA LYS A 28 9.74 -13.47 -2.16
C LYS A 28 9.19 -14.53 -3.11
N ILE A 29 9.95 -14.94 -4.12
CA ILE A 29 9.54 -16.01 -5.05
C ILE A 29 9.34 -17.33 -4.29
N ARG A 30 10.26 -17.69 -3.39
CA ARG A 30 10.17 -18.90 -2.58
C ARG A 30 8.96 -18.91 -1.65
N HIS A 31 8.62 -17.80 -1.01
CA HIS A 31 7.55 -17.77 0.00
C HIS A 31 6.18 -17.41 -0.57
N ARG A 32 6.14 -16.56 -1.61
CA ARG A 32 4.90 -15.96 -2.13
C ARG A 32 4.61 -16.31 -3.59
N GLY A 33 5.60 -16.84 -4.31
CA GLY A 33 5.41 -17.24 -5.71
C GLY A 33 4.39 -18.36 -5.87
N THR A 34 3.63 -18.30 -6.96
CA THR A 34 2.64 -19.29 -7.40
C THR A 34 2.76 -19.54 -8.91
N HIS A 35 1.96 -20.47 -9.47
CA HIS A 35 1.88 -20.72 -10.92
C HIS A 35 3.23 -20.96 -11.62
N PHE A 36 4.14 -21.67 -10.96
CA PHE A 36 5.46 -21.97 -11.51
C PHE A 36 5.37 -22.84 -12.77
N ARG A 37 6.05 -22.42 -13.83
CA ARG A 37 6.24 -23.15 -15.08
C ARG A 37 7.71 -23.10 -15.46
N ILE A 38 8.20 -24.17 -16.08
CA ILE A 38 9.54 -24.23 -16.63
C ILE A 38 9.52 -25.19 -17.80
N ASP A 39 10.11 -24.75 -18.90
CA ASP A 39 10.53 -25.58 -20.01
C ASP A 39 12.06 -25.49 -20.11
N GLU A 40 12.73 -26.64 -20.13
CA GLU A 40 14.19 -26.66 -19.96
C GLU A 40 14.87 -26.04 -21.17
N GLY A 41 15.61 -24.96 -20.94
CA GLY A 41 16.34 -24.27 -21.99
C GLY A 41 15.47 -23.39 -22.90
N GLU A 42 14.18 -23.20 -22.61
CA GLU A 42 13.34 -22.25 -23.36
C GLU A 42 12.87 -21.12 -22.45
N PHE A 43 12.15 -21.43 -21.36
CA PHE A 43 11.67 -20.39 -20.44
C PHE A 43 11.41 -20.89 -19.04
N LEU A 44 11.38 -19.95 -18.09
CA LEU A 44 10.74 -20.16 -16.80
C LEU A 44 9.72 -19.06 -16.52
N ALA A 45 8.71 -19.37 -15.72
CA ALA A 45 7.71 -18.41 -15.32
C ALA A 45 7.17 -18.67 -13.92
N PHE A 46 6.73 -17.60 -13.27
CA PHE A 46 6.01 -17.65 -12.00
C PHE A 46 5.13 -16.41 -11.85
N ARG A 47 4.16 -16.50 -10.95
CA ARG A 47 3.28 -15.40 -10.55
C ARG A 47 3.61 -14.96 -9.14
N LEU A 48 3.58 -13.66 -8.88
CA LEU A 48 3.78 -13.10 -7.55
C LEU A 48 2.81 -11.95 -7.31
N GLU A 49 2.26 -11.89 -6.10
CA GLU A 49 1.55 -10.71 -5.62
C GLU A 49 2.54 -9.73 -4.99
N ARG A 50 2.62 -8.52 -5.55
CA ARG A 50 3.48 -7.43 -5.13
C ARG A 50 2.71 -6.37 -4.36
N HIS A 51 3.45 -5.65 -3.52
CA HIS A 51 2.96 -4.45 -2.83
C HIS A 51 3.90 -3.28 -3.16
N PRO A 52 3.81 -2.71 -4.38
CA PRO A 52 4.75 -1.68 -4.84
C PRO A 52 4.64 -0.37 -4.04
N THR A 53 3.47 -0.10 -3.48
CA THR A 53 3.24 1.07 -2.64
C THR A 53 2.77 0.60 -1.27
N MET A 54 3.54 0.96 -0.25
CA MET A 54 3.12 0.84 1.15
C MET A 54 2.80 2.25 1.64
N TYR A 55 1.51 2.56 1.72
CA TYR A 55 1.04 3.83 2.24
C TYR A 55 1.40 3.87 3.72
N LEU A 56 2.23 4.83 4.13
CA LEU A 56 2.63 5.07 5.53
C LEU A 56 3.58 4.01 6.13
N SER A 57 4.42 3.39 5.30
CA SER A 57 5.47 2.44 5.76
C SER A 57 6.44 3.01 6.78
N ASP A 58 6.61 4.32 6.80
CA ASP A 58 7.57 5.02 7.66
C ASP A 58 6.96 5.39 9.01
N SER A 59 5.64 5.24 9.15
CA SER A 59 4.94 5.35 10.41
C SER A 59 5.23 4.08 11.21
N GLN A 60 6.18 4.16 12.15
CA GLN A 60 6.41 3.13 13.16
C GLN A 60 5.18 3.04 14.09
N LEU A 61 4.06 2.54 13.58
CA LEU A 61 2.84 2.30 14.34
C LEU A 61 3.08 1.10 15.25
N GLY A 62 3.47 1.39 16.49
CA GLY A 62 3.56 0.40 17.58
C GLY A 62 4.49 -0.80 17.33
N GLY A 63 5.51 -0.66 16.48
CA GLY A 63 6.43 -1.77 16.15
C GLY A 63 5.81 -2.88 15.31
N ARG A 64 4.65 -2.65 14.68
CA ARG A 64 3.99 -3.61 13.79
C ARG A 64 4.36 -3.31 12.33
N TYR A 65 4.86 -4.31 11.61
CA TYR A 65 5.16 -4.25 10.17
C TYR A 65 3.89 -4.30 9.29
N ARG A 66 2.81 -3.60 9.66
CA ARG A 66 1.55 -3.62 8.90
C ARG A 66 1.32 -2.25 8.26
N SER A 67 1.31 -2.22 6.93
CA SER A 67 1.02 -1.00 6.16
C SER A 67 -0.47 -0.64 6.33
N PRO A 68 -0.80 0.61 6.69
CA PRO A 68 -2.19 1.08 6.78
C PRO A 68 -2.97 0.94 5.48
N ALA A 69 -2.35 1.24 4.34
CA ALA A 69 -2.92 0.98 3.02
C ALA A 69 -1.84 0.51 2.05
N ARG A 70 -2.22 -0.26 1.03
CA ARG A 70 -1.27 -0.76 0.03
C ARG A 70 -1.97 -1.23 -1.24
N PHE A 71 -1.19 -1.25 -2.31
CA PHE A 71 -1.59 -1.99 -3.51
C PHE A 71 -1.28 -3.48 -3.38
N HIS A 72 -2.13 -4.27 -4.00
CA HIS A 72 -1.96 -5.69 -4.25
C HIS A 72 -1.93 -5.87 -5.76
N VAL A 73 -0.75 -6.15 -6.31
CA VAL A 73 -0.55 -6.31 -7.75
C VAL A 73 -0.20 -7.74 -8.06
N VAL A 74 -1.05 -8.41 -8.81
CA VAL A 74 -0.73 -9.72 -9.35
C VAL A 74 0.13 -9.53 -10.60
N THR A 75 1.36 -10.01 -10.55
CA THR A 75 2.35 -9.87 -11.62
C THR A 75 2.84 -11.23 -12.07
N ASP A 76 2.81 -11.46 -13.38
CA ASP A 76 3.46 -12.60 -14.02
C ASP A 76 4.86 -12.24 -14.47
N TYR A 77 5.79 -13.13 -14.16
CA TYR A 77 7.19 -13.07 -14.53
C TYR A 77 7.47 -14.22 -15.48
N ARG A 78 7.99 -13.92 -16.66
CA ARG A 78 8.51 -14.90 -17.60
C ARG A 78 9.94 -14.50 -17.96
N LEU A 79 10.87 -15.41 -17.76
CA LEU A 79 12.24 -15.29 -18.23
C LEU A 79 12.38 -16.15 -19.48
N ASP A 80 12.85 -15.55 -20.56
CA ASP A 80 13.39 -16.28 -21.69
C ASP A 80 14.82 -16.74 -21.34
N LEU A 81 15.11 -18.03 -21.50
CA LEU A 81 16.41 -18.59 -21.10
C LEU A 81 17.47 -18.46 -22.21
N ASP A 82 17.06 -18.17 -23.44
CA ASP A 82 18.00 -18.03 -24.56
C ASP A 82 18.75 -16.69 -24.51
N ASP A 83 18.07 -15.62 -24.09
CA ASP A 83 18.61 -14.27 -24.03
C ASP A 83 18.56 -13.61 -22.63
N GLU A 84 18.09 -14.35 -21.63
CA GLU A 84 17.94 -13.93 -20.23
C GLU A 84 17.03 -12.69 -20.05
N THR A 85 16.10 -12.46 -20.97
CA THR A 85 15.17 -11.32 -20.90
C THR A 85 13.93 -11.64 -20.07
N TRP A 86 13.60 -10.73 -19.15
CA TRP A 86 12.35 -10.78 -18.41
C TRP A 86 11.20 -10.07 -19.15
N CYS A 87 10.11 -10.80 -19.35
CA CYS A 87 8.79 -10.25 -19.60
C CYS A 87 8.00 -10.20 -18.30
N VAL A 88 7.70 -8.98 -17.83
CA VAL A 88 6.93 -8.73 -16.60
C VAL A 88 5.57 -8.15 -16.99
N THR A 89 4.49 -8.81 -16.57
CA THR A 89 3.11 -8.41 -16.91
C THR A 89 2.29 -8.22 -15.63
N GLU A 90 1.76 -7.02 -15.42
CA GLU A 90 0.75 -6.78 -14.36
C GLU A 90 -0.63 -7.18 -14.88
N HIS A 91 -1.36 -7.97 -14.09
CA HIS A 91 -2.70 -8.47 -14.47
C HIS A 91 -3.82 -7.74 -13.74
N GLU A 92 -3.70 -7.67 -12.42
CA GLU A 92 -4.72 -7.12 -11.55
C GLU A 92 -4.03 -6.26 -10.51
N ALA A 93 -4.60 -5.09 -10.25
CA ALA A 93 -4.16 -4.19 -9.22
C ALA A 93 -5.37 -3.80 -8.38
N THR A 94 -5.39 -4.25 -7.13
CA THR A 94 -6.36 -3.83 -6.14
C THR A 94 -5.69 -2.97 -5.08
N PHE A 95 -6.48 -2.12 -4.44
CA PHE A 95 -6.05 -1.29 -3.33
C PHE A 95 -6.87 -1.68 -2.10
N ASP A 96 -6.20 -1.79 -0.96
CA ASP A 96 -6.81 -2.14 0.31
C ASP A 96 -6.22 -1.29 1.42
N PHE A 97 -7.05 -0.95 2.40
CA PHE A 97 -6.65 -0.19 3.57
C PHE A 97 -7.35 -0.72 4.84
N ASP A 98 -6.64 -0.66 5.96
CA ASP A 98 -7.15 -0.98 7.28
C ASP A 98 -7.61 0.32 7.96
N PRO A 99 -8.93 0.54 8.16
CA PRO A 99 -9.45 1.79 8.68
C PRO A 99 -8.82 2.21 10.01
N HIS A 100 -8.55 1.24 10.89
CA HIS A 100 -7.97 1.53 12.20
C HIS A 100 -6.53 2.01 12.07
N LEU A 101 -5.74 1.37 11.21
CA LEU A 101 -4.35 1.77 10.98
C LEU A 101 -4.24 3.12 10.25
N VAL A 102 -5.20 3.44 9.38
CA VAL A 102 -5.26 4.75 8.71
C VAL A 102 -5.53 5.86 9.72
N ILE A 103 -6.51 5.67 10.61
CA ILE A 103 -6.79 6.60 11.71
C ILE A 103 -5.57 6.79 12.62
N GLU A 104 -4.95 5.69 13.04
CA GLU A 104 -3.77 5.74 13.91
C GLU A 104 -2.62 6.53 13.25
N ALA A 105 -2.42 6.33 11.94
CA ALA A 105 -1.34 6.94 11.20
C ALA A 105 -1.56 8.42 10.87
N GLU A 106 -2.79 8.82 10.56
CA GLU A 106 -3.08 10.20 10.17
C GLU A 106 -3.45 11.09 11.36
N LEU A 107 -4.19 10.56 12.33
CA LEU A 107 -4.74 11.33 13.43
C LEU A 107 -3.94 11.17 14.73
N ASP A 108 -3.44 9.97 15.01
CA ASP A 108 -2.81 9.67 16.31
C ASP A 108 -1.28 9.66 16.28
N ALA A 109 -0.68 9.85 15.11
CA ALA A 109 0.76 9.98 14.96
C ALA A 109 1.29 11.17 15.80
N LEU A 110 2.33 10.92 16.59
CA LEU A 110 2.88 11.84 17.61
C LEU A 110 3.17 13.26 17.10
N GLY A 111 3.44 13.43 15.81
CA GLY A 111 3.71 14.75 15.21
C GLY A 111 2.48 15.60 14.91
N ARG A 112 1.28 15.00 14.79
CA ARG A 112 0.04 15.67 14.38
C ARG A 112 -1.05 15.63 15.45
N LYS A 113 -0.99 14.63 16.33
CA LYS A 113 -1.99 14.37 17.36
C LYS A 113 -2.34 15.62 18.18
N HIS A 114 -1.34 16.35 18.67
CA HIS A 114 -1.59 17.53 19.51
C HIS A 114 -2.32 18.64 18.76
N ALA A 115 -1.94 18.92 17.51
CA ALA A 115 -2.58 19.93 16.68
C ALA A 115 -4.05 19.56 16.39
N ILE A 116 -4.31 18.29 16.11
CA ILE A 116 -5.66 17.78 15.87
C ILE A 116 -6.51 17.88 17.14
N GLU A 117 -5.96 17.51 18.31
CA GLU A 117 -6.65 17.62 19.59
C GLU A 117 -7.01 19.08 19.93
N GLU A 118 -6.11 20.03 19.67
CA GLU A 118 -6.37 21.47 19.88
C GLU A 118 -7.48 22.00 18.96
N GLN A 119 -7.48 21.61 17.68
CA GLN A 119 -8.54 21.96 16.74
C GLN A 119 -9.89 21.34 17.14
N ILE A 120 -9.91 20.08 17.59
CA ILE A 120 -11.11 19.43 18.11
C ILE A 120 -11.69 20.21 19.30
N GLU A 121 -10.85 20.68 20.24
CA GLU A 121 -11.32 21.44 21.40
C GLU A 121 -11.88 22.81 21.00
N THR A 122 -11.27 23.44 19.98
CA THR A 122 -11.80 24.68 19.39
C THR A 122 -13.19 24.47 18.81
N VAL A 123 -13.40 23.37 18.07
CA VAL A 123 -14.71 23.02 17.50
C VAL A 123 -15.75 22.78 18.60
N LYS A 124 -15.40 22.04 19.65
CA LYS A 124 -16.31 21.73 20.77
C LYS A 124 -16.79 22.96 21.54
N THR A 125 -15.98 24.01 21.58
CA THR A 125 -16.24 25.22 22.37
C THR A 125 -16.79 26.37 21.53
N ALA A 126 -16.93 26.18 20.21
CA ALA A 126 -17.47 27.17 19.29
C ALA A 126 -18.99 27.34 19.44
N ASP A 127 -19.48 28.56 19.17
CA ASP A 127 -20.91 28.87 19.12
C ASP A 127 -21.62 28.16 17.95
N ASP A 128 -20.90 27.92 16.85
CA ASP A 128 -21.31 27.09 15.71
C ASP A 128 -20.25 26.00 15.45
N PRO A 129 -20.41 24.81 16.04
CA PRO A 129 -19.46 23.72 15.89
C PRO A 129 -19.33 23.17 14.46
N GLU A 130 -20.36 23.29 13.62
CA GLU A 130 -20.30 22.80 12.23
C GLU A 130 -19.42 23.72 11.38
N ASP A 131 -19.67 25.04 11.43
CA ASP A 131 -18.85 26.03 10.72
C ASP A 131 -17.40 26.05 11.27
N ALA A 132 -17.23 25.88 12.58
CA ALA A 132 -15.90 25.76 13.18
C ALA A 132 -15.16 24.50 12.72
N PHE A 133 -15.86 23.38 12.51
CA PHE A 133 -15.27 22.15 12.01
C PHE A 133 -14.72 22.34 10.60
N ASP A 134 -15.55 22.87 9.70
CA ASP A 134 -15.15 23.10 8.31
C ASP A 134 -13.92 24.01 8.27
N ASN A 135 -13.94 25.15 8.97
CA ASN A 135 -12.80 26.07 9.03
C ASN A 135 -11.52 25.45 9.64
N ALA A 136 -11.65 24.58 10.65
CA ALA A 136 -10.50 23.97 11.32
C ALA A 136 -9.84 22.86 10.50
N PHE A 137 -10.65 22.09 9.75
CA PHE A 137 -10.19 20.86 9.09
C PHE A 137 -10.12 20.91 7.57
N ASP A 138 -10.60 21.96 6.90
CA ASP A 138 -10.53 22.11 5.42
C ASP A 138 -9.13 21.83 4.86
N SER A 139 -8.11 22.48 5.43
CA SER A 139 -6.71 22.28 5.00
C SER A 139 -6.15 20.88 5.26
N TRP A 140 -6.69 20.13 6.23
CA TRP A 140 -6.33 18.73 6.44
C TRP A 140 -6.98 17.83 5.40
N ILE A 141 -8.24 18.12 5.03
CA ILE A 141 -8.97 17.40 4.00
C ILE A 141 -8.28 17.56 2.65
N ASP A 142 -7.95 18.80 2.27
CA ASP A 142 -7.18 19.10 1.05
C ASP A 142 -5.82 18.39 1.05
N HIS A 143 -5.11 18.44 2.19
CA HIS A 143 -3.84 17.73 2.34
C HIS A 143 -4.00 16.22 2.12
N TRP A 144 -5.06 15.61 2.64
CA TRP A 144 -5.32 14.19 2.43
C TRP A 144 -5.68 13.90 0.97
N ASP A 145 -6.55 14.69 0.35
CA ASP A 145 -6.91 14.49 -1.07
C ASP A 145 -5.66 14.53 -1.97
N ASP A 146 -4.82 15.54 -1.83
CA ASP A 146 -3.55 15.66 -2.56
C ASP A 146 -2.62 14.46 -2.28
N LYS A 147 -2.48 14.06 -1.02
CA LYS A 147 -1.59 12.99 -0.59
C LYS A 147 -2.06 11.62 -1.07
N PHE A 148 -3.36 11.39 -1.19
CA PHE A 148 -3.94 10.14 -1.67
C PHE A 148 -4.14 10.14 -3.20
N ALA A 149 -4.13 11.31 -3.86
CA ALA A 149 -4.26 11.41 -5.31
C ALA A 149 -3.13 10.68 -6.06
N GLU A 150 -1.88 10.78 -5.58
CA GLU A 150 -0.76 10.02 -6.13
C GLU A 150 0.27 9.62 -5.06
N VAL A 151 0.63 8.34 -5.02
CA VAL A 151 1.50 7.78 -4.00
C VAL A 151 2.64 7.02 -4.65
N ARG A 152 3.84 7.61 -4.59
CA ARG A 152 5.04 7.06 -5.22
C ARG A 152 4.81 6.70 -6.70
N GLY A 153 4.16 7.59 -7.46
CA GLY A 153 3.92 7.39 -8.89
C GLY A 153 2.67 6.56 -9.23
N ARG A 154 1.86 6.18 -8.23
CA ARG A 154 0.63 5.41 -8.46
C ARG A 154 -0.60 6.09 -7.87
N PRO A 155 -1.64 6.36 -8.67
CA PRO A 155 -2.88 6.94 -8.17
C PRO A 155 -3.69 5.92 -7.38
N VAL A 156 -4.19 6.31 -6.21
CA VAL A 156 -5.21 5.53 -5.47
C VAL A 156 -6.53 5.64 -6.24
N PRO A 157 -7.30 4.55 -6.41
CA PRO A 157 -8.62 4.62 -7.02
C PRO A 157 -9.49 5.69 -6.35
N ASP A 158 -10.21 6.50 -7.15
CA ASP A 158 -10.95 7.67 -6.65
C ASP A 158 -11.96 7.29 -5.55
N ASP A 159 -12.67 6.17 -5.72
CA ASP A 159 -13.61 5.62 -4.74
C ASP A 159 -12.94 5.27 -3.41
N GLN A 160 -11.76 4.67 -3.47
CA GLN A 160 -10.98 4.33 -2.27
C GLN A 160 -10.38 5.56 -1.60
N ARG A 161 -9.95 6.55 -2.39
CA ARG A 161 -9.49 7.85 -1.88
C ARG A 161 -10.60 8.57 -1.12
N GLU A 162 -11.77 8.70 -1.74
CA GLU A 162 -12.94 9.32 -1.11
C GLU A 162 -13.36 8.58 0.16
N GLU A 163 -13.30 7.24 0.17
CA GLU A 163 -13.61 6.43 1.35
C GLU A 163 -12.66 6.69 2.51
N ILE A 164 -11.35 6.78 2.25
CA ILE A 164 -10.34 7.09 3.26
C ILE A 164 -10.55 8.50 3.83
N ILE A 165 -10.78 9.50 2.99
CA ILE A 165 -11.00 10.87 3.45
C ILE A 165 -12.27 10.94 4.30
N ARG A 166 -13.36 10.31 3.84
CA ARG A 166 -14.62 10.24 4.59
C ARG A 166 -14.41 9.56 5.94
N LEU A 167 -13.63 8.48 6.01
CA LEU A 167 -13.29 7.80 7.26
C LEU A 167 -12.64 8.77 8.26
N LEU A 168 -11.62 9.51 7.81
CA LEU A 168 -10.87 10.45 8.65
C LEU A 168 -11.75 11.62 9.12
N VAL A 169 -12.55 12.18 8.23
CA VAL A 169 -13.51 13.25 8.56
C VAL A 169 -14.55 12.77 9.56
N ASN A 170 -15.14 11.59 9.35
CA ASN A 170 -16.14 11.03 10.27
C ASN A 170 -15.54 10.78 11.66
N GLU A 171 -14.29 10.28 11.71
CA GLU A 171 -13.59 10.08 12.97
C GLU A 171 -13.33 11.42 13.69
N LEU A 172 -12.91 12.47 12.97
CA LEU A 172 -12.75 13.80 13.55
C LEU A 172 -14.08 14.37 14.07
N ARG A 173 -15.17 14.26 13.30
CA ARG A 173 -16.52 14.69 13.71
C ARG A 173 -16.98 13.95 14.96
N SER A 174 -16.77 12.64 15.00
CA SER A 174 -17.04 11.80 16.18
C SER A 174 -16.25 12.27 17.41
N ARG A 175 -14.94 12.52 17.28
CA ARG A 175 -14.09 13.06 18.37
C ARG A 175 -14.52 14.47 18.82
N ALA A 176 -15.08 15.27 17.91
CA ALA A 176 -15.65 16.59 18.17
C ALA A 176 -17.08 16.56 18.76
N GLY A 177 -17.75 15.41 18.75
CA GLY A 177 -19.13 15.27 19.22
C GLY A 177 -20.19 15.69 18.19
N LEU A 178 -19.85 15.70 16.91
CA LEU A 178 -20.71 16.07 15.76
C LEU A 178 -21.22 14.83 15.00
N GLY A 179 -21.12 13.65 15.61
CA GLY A 179 -21.46 12.33 15.03
C GLY A 179 -22.83 11.82 15.43
#